data_AF-A0A0N1BAD7-F1
#
_entry.id   AF-A0A0N1BAD7-F1
#
_cell.length_a   1.000
_cell.length_b   1.000
_cell.length_c   1.000
_cell.angle_alpha   90.00
_cell.angle_beta   90.00
_cell.angle_gamma   90.00
#
_symmetry.space_group_name_H-M   'P 1'
#
loop_
_entity.id
_entity.type
_entity.pdbx_description
1 polymer ?
#
loop_
_entity_poly.entity_id
_entity_poly.type
_entity_poly.pdbx_seq_one_letter_code
_entity_poly.pdbx_strand_id
1 'polypeptide(L)'
;MNALPMLCMFVVMIAVPVVISYALDIPWNAPLDMAPWGWWLAVILLAGMVLGIGTGWLLGILLNVLAANLLHGWALRKGIRVFWFKEVPNDWRLAEWRGDNSFGLREAQRQWDEQRRKGVVRGIIRKGLPWGLTMFVAVGLFPILSNPSAYDWGDVAFRALIWTVAGGLFGWWMWLMDRRPE
;
A
#
# COMPACT_ATOMS: atom_id res chain seq x y z
N MET A 1 -11.58 2.00 -4.46
CA MET A 1 -11.83 0.93 -3.47
C MET A 1 -10.56 0.11 -3.22
N ASN A 2 -9.49 0.70 -2.67
CA ASN A 2 -8.20 0.01 -2.48
C ASN A 2 -7.79 -0.15 -1.00
N ALA A 3 -8.71 0.09 -0.07
CA ALA A 3 -8.39 -0.01 1.37
C ALA A 3 -8.07 -1.45 1.81
N LEU A 4 -8.78 -2.45 1.26
CA LEU A 4 -8.61 -3.85 1.64
C LEU A 4 -7.24 -4.43 1.25
N PRO A 5 -6.76 -4.26 -0.01
CA PRO A 5 -5.39 -4.63 -0.37
C PRO A 5 -4.35 -3.98 0.55
N MET A 6 -4.49 -2.69 0.87
CA MET A 6 -3.54 -2.01 1.75
C MET A 6 -3.56 -2.59 3.16
N LEU A 7 -4.74 -2.85 3.75
CA LEU A 7 -4.85 -3.49 5.07
C LEU A 7 -4.19 -4.87 5.10
N CYS A 8 -4.37 -5.69 4.06
CA CYS A 8 -3.74 -7.00 3.97
C CYS A 8 -2.20 -6.92 3.93
N MET A 9 -1.62 -5.87 3.33
CA MET A 9 -0.17 -5.66 3.35
C MET A 9 0.37 -5.43 4.78
N PHE A 10 -0.37 -4.69 5.61
CA PHE A 10 0.01 -4.42 7.00
C PHE A 10 0.03 -5.65 7.88
N VAL A 11 -0.95 -6.54 7.69
CA VAL A 11 -1.02 -7.80 8.43
C VAL A 11 0.27 -8.58 8.25
N VAL A 12 0.79 -8.65 7.01
CA VAL A 12 2.04 -9.39 6.75
C VAL A 12 3.25 -8.68 7.35
N MET A 13 3.30 -7.33 7.29
CA MET A 13 4.39 -6.56 7.89
C MET A 13 4.49 -6.73 9.42
N ILE A 14 3.38 -7.02 10.10
CA ILE A 14 3.36 -7.28 11.55
C ILE A 14 3.59 -8.77 11.85
N ALA A 15 2.91 -9.66 11.11
CA ALA A 15 2.95 -11.08 11.37
C ALA A 15 4.34 -11.69 11.13
N VAL A 16 5.05 -11.26 10.08
CA VAL A 16 6.37 -11.83 9.73
C VAL A 16 7.42 -11.59 10.83
N PRO A 17 7.64 -10.36 11.33
CA PRO A 17 8.53 -10.12 12.45
C PRO A 17 8.14 -10.89 13.71
N VAL A 18 6.84 -10.99 14.03
CA VAL A 18 6.35 -11.72 15.21
C VAL A 18 6.64 -13.22 15.09
N VAL A 19 6.35 -13.83 13.94
CA VAL A 19 6.62 -15.25 13.70
C VAL A 19 8.12 -15.55 13.75
N ILE A 20 8.94 -14.69 13.16
CA ILE A 20 10.41 -14.84 13.19
C ILE A 20 10.96 -14.68 14.61
N SER A 21 10.50 -13.67 15.34
CA SER A 21 10.86 -13.44 16.75
C SER A 21 10.55 -14.66 17.60
N TYR A 22 9.35 -15.24 17.44
CA TYR A 22 8.95 -16.46 18.14
C TYR A 22 9.78 -17.69 17.71
N ALA A 23 10.01 -17.87 16.41
CA ALA A 23 10.73 -19.03 15.87
C ALA A 23 12.21 -19.06 16.24
N LEU A 24 12.84 -17.89 16.41
CA LEU A 24 14.27 -17.76 16.71
C LEU A 24 14.55 -17.42 18.17
N ASP A 25 13.52 -17.36 19.01
CA ASP A 25 13.60 -16.94 20.42
C ASP A 25 14.32 -15.58 20.59
N ILE A 26 14.10 -14.67 19.63
CA ILE A 26 14.65 -13.31 19.66
C ILE A 26 13.59 -12.41 20.26
N PRO A 27 13.88 -11.62 21.31
CA PRO A 27 12.94 -10.66 21.85
C PRO A 27 12.42 -9.73 20.75
N TRP A 28 11.11 -9.48 20.71
CA TRP A 28 10.46 -8.71 19.63
C TRP A 28 11.00 -7.27 19.48
N ASN A 29 11.63 -6.75 20.53
CA ASN A 29 12.24 -5.42 20.60
C ASN A 29 13.79 -5.45 20.57
N ALA A 30 14.41 -6.62 20.37
CA ALA A 30 15.86 -6.72 20.29
C ALA A 30 16.36 -5.96 19.06
N PRO A 31 17.39 -5.11 19.20
CA PRO A 31 17.97 -4.44 18.05
C PRO A 31 18.68 -5.48 17.15
N LEU A 32 18.49 -5.33 15.84
CA LEU A 32 18.90 -6.31 14.83
C LEU A 32 20.42 -6.52 14.79
N ASP A 33 21.21 -5.52 15.15
CA ASP A 33 22.67 -5.54 15.18
C ASP A 33 23.25 -6.43 16.29
N MET A 34 22.48 -6.70 17.34
CA MET A 34 22.89 -7.62 18.41
C MET A 34 22.72 -9.09 18.06
N ALA A 35 22.00 -9.41 16.97
CA ALA A 35 21.85 -10.78 16.52
C ALA A 35 23.10 -11.24 15.72
N PRO A 36 23.63 -12.45 15.95
CA PRO A 36 24.81 -12.96 15.23
C PRO A 36 24.62 -13.04 13.70
N TRP A 37 23.37 -13.00 13.23
CA TRP A 37 22.99 -13.00 11.81
C TRP A 37 22.12 -11.80 11.45
N GLY A 38 22.25 -10.69 12.17
CA GLY A 38 21.36 -9.52 12.10
C GLY A 38 21.11 -9.00 10.69
N TRP A 39 22.15 -8.95 9.86
CA TRP A 39 22.02 -8.49 8.48
C TRP A 39 21.25 -9.47 7.60
N TRP A 40 21.44 -10.79 7.76
CA TRP A 40 20.64 -11.80 7.05
C TRP A 40 19.19 -11.74 7.49
N LEU A 41 18.95 -11.56 8.79
CA LEU A 41 17.62 -11.39 9.34
C LEU A 41 16.93 -10.15 8.73
N ALA A 42 17.66 -9.03 8.61
CA ALA A 42 17.16 -7.82 7.95
C ALA A 42 16.80 -8.07 6.48
N VAL A 43 17.63 -8.80 5.73
CA VAL A 43 17.35 -9.17 4.34
C VAL A 43 16.12 -10.08 4.23
N ILE A 44 16.00 -11.10 5.09
CA ILE A 44 14.86 -12.01 5.13
C ILE A 44 13.58 -11.25 5.49
N LEU A 45 13.64 -10.36 6.49
CA LEU A 45 12.52 -9.51 6.86
C LEU A 45 12.09 -8.62 5.69
N LEU A 46 13.05 -7.95 5.04
CA LEU A 46 12.76 -7.10 3.89
C LEU A 46 12.14 -7.91 2.73
N ALA A 47 12.71 -9.07 2.41
CA ALA A 47 12.17 -9.96 1.39
C ALA A 47 10.76 -10.45 1.76
N GLY A 48 10.55 -10.84 3.01
CA GLY A 48 9.25 -11.23 3.55
C GLY A 48 8.22 -10.11 3.49
N MET A 49 8.62 -8.86 3.75
CA MET A 49 7.76 -7.68 3.60
C MET A 49 7.38 -7.45 2.13
N VAL A 50 8.34 -7.53 1.19
CA VAL A 50 8.06 -7.39 -0.25
C VAL A 50 7.10 -8.48 -0.74
N LEU A 51 7.35 -9.74 -0.36
CA LEU A 51 6.46 -10.86 -0.66
C LEU A 51 5.09 -10.66 0.01
N GLY A 52 5.07 -10.15 1.23
CA GLY A 52 3.87 -9.80 1.98
C GLY A 52 3.01 -8.74 1.30
N ILE A 53 3.66 -7.72 0.76
CA ILE A 53 3.00 -6.68 -0.04
C ILE A 53 2.36 -7.30 -1.28
N GLY A 54 3.11 -8.15 -2.00
CA GLY A 54 2.61 -8.86 -3.18
C GLY A 54 1.42 -9.77 -2.85
N THR A 55 1.56 -10.63 -1.85
CA THR A 55 0.51 -11.56 -1.40
C THR A 55 -0.72 -10.83 -0.86
N GLY A 56 -0.55 -9.78 -0.07
CA GLY A 56 -1.63 -8.94 0.43
C GLY A 56 -2.40 -8.23 -0.70
N TRP A 57 -1.69 -7.76 -1.72
CA TRP A 57 -2.31 -7.21 -2.93
C TRP A 57 -3.16 -8.26 -3.66
N LEU A 58 -2.61 -9.46 -3.88
CA LEU A 58 -3.32 -10.58 -4.50
C LEU A 58 -4.57 -10.97 -3.73
N LEU A 59 -4.45 -11.14 -2.41
CA LEU A 59 -5.56 -11.45 -1.51
C LEU A 59 -6.64 -10.38 -1.56
N GLY A 60 -6.25 -9.10 -1.55
CA GLY A 60 -7.19 -8.00 -1.67
C GLY A 60 -8.00 -8.05 -2.97
N ILE A 61 -7.38 -8.42 -4.10
CA ILE A 61 -8.11 -8.63 -5.37
C ILE A 61 -9.06 -9.82 -5.24
N LEU A 62 -8.60 -10.96 -4.74
CA LEU A 62 -9.43 -12.15 -4.58
C LEU A 62 -10.66 -11.88 -3.68
N LEU A 63 -10.46 -11.17 -2.57
CA LEU A 63 -11.54 -10.78 -1.66
C LEU A 63 -12.52 -9.82 -2.31
N ASN A 64 -12.06 -8.86 -3.13
CA ASN A 64 -12.94 -7.98 -3.88
C ASN A 64 -13.76 -8.74 -4.94
N VAL A 65 -13.14 -9.69 -5.65
CA VAL A 65 -13.84 -10.57 -6.60
C VAL A 65 -14.91 -11.39 -5.89
N LEU A 66 -14.57 -11.98 -4.74
CA LEU A 66 -15.48 -12.78 -3.95
C LEU A 66 -16.64 -11.93 -3.40
N ALA A 67 -16.35 -10.73 -2.87
CA ALA A 67 -17.36 -9.81 -2.39
C ALA A 67 -18.31 -9.37 -3.51
N ALA A 68 -17.80 -9.07 -4.71
CA ALA A 68 -18.65 -8.73 -5.86
C ALA A 68 -19.50 -9.92 -6.32
N ASN A 69 -18.98 -11.14 -6.24
CA ASN A 69 -19.74 -12.35 -6.52
C ASN A 69 -20.86 -12.56 -5.49
N LEU A 70 -20.57 -12.43 -4.20
CA LEU A 70 -21.53 -12.67 -3.12
C LEU A 70 -22.59 -11.55 -3.01
N LEU A 71 -22.18 -10.29 -3.07
CA LEU A 71 -23.06 -9.14 -2.83
C LEU A 71 -23.82 -8.69 -4.08
N HIS A 72 -23.24 -8.87 -5.27
CA HIS A 72 -23.82 -8.40 -6.53
C HIS A 72 -24.10 -9.52 -7.53
N GLY A 73 -23.85 -10.78 -7.18
CA GLY A 73 -24.08 -11.92 -8.07
C GLY A 73 -23.17 -11.94 -9.30
N TRP A 74 -22.05 -11.20 -9.29
CA TRP A 74 -21.18 -11.14 -10.47
C TRP A 74 -20.52 -12.48 -10.74
N ALA A 75 -20.48 -12.90 -12.01
CA ALA A 75 -19.65 -14.04 -12.40
C ALA A 75 -18.17 -13.78 -12.03
N LEU A 76 -17.48 -14.78 -11.48
CA LEU A 76 -16.07 -14.66 -11.06
C LEU A 76 -15.18 -14.14 -12.18
N ARG A 77 -15.41 -14.58 -13.42
CA ARG A 77 -14.67 -14.12 -14.61
C ARG A 77 -14.86 -12.63 -14.91
N LYS A 78 -16.03 -12.06 -14.57
CA LYS A 78 -16.28 -10.61 -14.66
C LYS A 78 -15.50 -9.89 -13.56
N GLY A 79 -15.60 -10.34 -12.31
CA GLY A 79 -14.85 -9.77 -11.19
C GLY A 79 -13.34 -9.77 -11.43
N ILE A 80 -12.77 -10.88 -11.90
CA ILE A 80 -11.33 -10.98 -12.22
C ILE A 80 -10.95 -9.96 -13.29
N ARG A 81 -11.72 -9.85 -14.39
CA ARG A 81 -11.46 -8.84 -15.42
C ARG A 81 -11.48 -7.41 -14.89
N VAL A 82 -12.47 -7.10 -14.05
CA VAL A 82 -12.60 -5.76 -13.44
C VAL A 82 -11.47 -5.46 -12.46
N PHE A 83 -11.16 -6.36 -11.52
CA PHE A 83 -10.22 -6.05 -10.44
C PHE A 83 -8.76 -6.36 -10.77
N TRP A 84 -8.50 -7.39 -11.58
CA TRP A 84 -7.15 -7.80 -11.96
C TRP A 84 -6.67 -7.08 -13.21
N PHE A 85 -7.47 -7.16 -14.28
CA PHE A 85 -7.13 -6.57 -15.57
C PHE A 85 -7.58 -5.12 -15.71
N LYS A 86 -8.32 -4.60 -14.73
CA LYS A 86 -8.89 -3.24 -14.75
C LYS A 86 -9.78 -2.98 -15.97
N GLU A 87 -10.40 -4.01 -16.52
CA GLU A 87 -11.30 -3.87 -17.68
C GLU A 87 -12.68 -3.39 -17.24
N VAL A 88 -13.15 -2.30 -17.85
CA VAL A 88 -14.55 -1.86 -17.73
C VAL A 88 -15.45 -2.75 -18.59
N PRO A 89 -16.43 -3.47 -18.00
CA PRO A 89 -17.35 -4.33 -18.74
C PRO A 89 -18.14 -3.57 -19.82
N ASN A 90 -18.32 -4.19 -21.00
CA ASN A 90 -19.01 -3.57 -22.13
C ASN A 90 -20.45 -3.18 -21.83
N ASP A 91 -21.14 -3.93 -20.96
CA ASP A 91 -22.49 -3.60 -20.51
C ASP A 91 -22.57 -2.27 -19.76
N TRP A 92 -21.50 -1.89 -19.05
CA TRP A 92 -21.42 -0.58 -18.39
C TRP A 92 -21.16 0.55 -19.41
N ARG A 93 -20.37 0.28 -20.46
CA ARG A 93 -20.16 1.21 -21.59
C ARG A 93 -21.41 1.36 -22.48
N LEU A 94 -22.29 0.36 -22.53
CA LEU A 94 -23.55 0.45 -23.27
C LEU A 94 -24.62 1.24 -22.51
N ALA A 95 -24.64 1.15 -21.17
CA ALA A 95 -25.47 2.03 -20.33
C ALA A 95 -25.06 3.51 -20.48
N GLU A 96 -23.77 3.79 -20.71
CA GLU A 96 -23.22 5.11 -21.03
C GLU A 96 -23.79 5.67 -22.35
N TRP A 97 -23.86 4.85 -23.40
CA TRP A 97 -24.38 5.27 -24.72
C TRP A 97 -25.88 5.58 -24.71
N ARG A 98 -26.64 4.99 -23.77
CA ARG A 98 -28.07 5.25 -23.59
C ARG A 98 -28.39 6.52 -22.80
N GLY A 99 -27.37 7.24 -22.33
CA GLY A 99 -27.54 8.55 -21.68
C GLY A 99 -27.75 8.52 -20.17
N ASP A 100 -27.99 7.37 -19.55
CA ASP A 100 -28.34 7.27 -18.12
C ASP A 100 -27.19 7.63 -17.16
N ASN A 101 -25.92 7.51 -17.56
CA ASN A 101 -24.76 7.73 -16.68
C ASN A 101 -23.60 8.55 -17.32
N SER A 102 -23.85 9.27 -18.41
CA SER A 102 -22.79 9.94 -19.18
C SER A 102 -22.13 11.14 -18.45
N PHE A 103 -22.72 11.63 -17.36
CA PHE A 103 -22.15 12.71 -16.55
C PHE A 103 -21.05 12.21 -15.61
N GLY A 104 -21.27 11.09 -14.92
CA GLY A 104 -20.32 10.55 -13.93
C GLY A 104 -18.99 10.09 -14.56
N LEU A 105 -19.04 9.49 -15.74
CA LEU A 105 -17.85 9.06 -16.48
C LEU A 105 -17.07 10.25 -17.05
N ARG A 106 -17.75 11.27 -17.61
CA ARG A 106 -17.08 12.50 -18.07
C ARG A 106 -16.41 13.25 -16.93
N GLU A 107 -17.06 13.31 -15.78
CA GLU A 107 -16.47 13.91 -14.57
C GLU A 107 -15.30 13.06 -14.05
N ALA A 108 -15.40 11.72 -14.06
CA ALA A 108 -14.28 10.84 -13.71
C ALA A 108 -13.09 10.97 -14.69
N GLN A 109 -13.35 11.04 -16.00
CA GLN A 109 -12.35 11.27 -17.04
C GLN A 109 -11.67 12.62 -16.86
N ARG A 110 -12.46 13.67 -16.61
CA ARG A 110 -11.95 15.02 -16.33
C ARG A 110 -11.11 15.03 -15.05
N GLN A 111 -11.56 14.38 -13.98
CA GLN A 111 -10.79 14.24 -12.75
C GLN A 111 -9.48 13.48 -13.00
N TRP A 112 -9.50 12.46 -13.84
CA TRP A 112 -8.32 11.70 -14.23
C TRP A 112 -7.33 12.56 -15.04
N ASP A 113 -7.81 13.29 -16.04
CA ASP A 113 -7.01 14.20 -16.84
C ASP A 113 -6.43 15.35 -16.01
N GLU A 114 -7.23 15.92 -15.11
CA GLU A 114 -6.77 16.91 -14.14
C GLU A 114 -5.69 16.32 -13.23
N GLN A 115 -5.83 15.07 -12.77
CA GLN A 115 -4.80 14.41 -11.96
C GLN A 115 -3.51 14.17 -12.76
N ARG A 116 -3.60 13.79 -14.04
CA ARG A 116 -2.42 13.64 -14.91
C ARG A 116 -1.70 14.97 -15.15
N ARG A 117 -2.46 16.06 -15.32
CA ARG A 117 -1.94 17.43 -15.49
C ARG A 117 -1.29 17.98 -14.21
N LYS A 118 -1.75 17.55 -13.04
CA LYS A 118 -1.26 18.02 -11.73
C LYS A 118 0.21 17.64 -11.44
N GLY A 119 0.83 16.79 -12.27
CA GLY A 119 2.28 16.50 -12.25
C GLY A 119 2.71 15.52 -11.14
N VAL A 120 3.89 14.90 -11.32
CA VAL A 120 4.46 13.91 -10.37
C VAL A 120 4.53 14.47 -8.95
N VAL A 121 5.09 15.68 -8.81
CA VAL A 121 5.41 16.30 -7.53
C VAL A 121 4.17 16.45 -6.66
N ARG A 122 3.06 16.92 -7.24
CA ARG A 122 1.80 17.07 -6.50
C ARG A 122 1.21 15.72 -6.09
N GLY A 123 1.39 14.68 -6.91
CA GLY A 123 1.03 13.31 -6.57
C GLY A 123 1.82 12.81 -5.35
N ILE A 124 3.13 12.99 -5.37
CA ILE A 124 4.02 12.63 -4.25
C ILE A 124 3.61 13.38 -2.97
N ILE A 125 3.43 14.70 -3.05
CA ILE A 125 3.10 15.52 -1.87
C ILE A 125 1.71 15.17 -1.30
N ARG A 126 0.71 14.87 -2.14
CA ARG A 126 -0.65 14.61 -1.66
C ARG A 126 -0.90 13.17 -1.21
N LYS A 127 -0.25 12.20 -1.86
CA LYS A 127 -0.50 10.77 -1.61
C LYS A 127 0.66 10.09 -0.89
N GLY A 128 1.89 10.47 -1.22
CA GLY A 128 3.11 9.83 -0.72
C GLY A 128 3.59 10.35 0.63
N LEU A 129 3.82 11.67 0.74
CA LEU A 129 4.37 12.26 1.96
C LEU A 129 3.48 12.08 3.20
N PRO A 130 2.14 12.25 3.14
CA PRO A 130 1.28 11.99 4.29
C PRO A 130 1.39 10.54 4.77
N TRP A 131 1.61 9.60 3.85
CA TRP A 131 1.83 8.21 4.18
C TRP A 131 3.17 7.99 4.89
N GLY A 132 4.25 8.53 4.32
CA GLY A 132 5.58 8.50 4.96
C GLY A 132 5.56 9.13 6.35
N LEU A 133 4.88 10.27 6.50
CA LEU A 133 4.70 10.93 7.79
C LEU A 133 3.91 10.06 8.78
N THR A 134 2.82 9.43 8.34
CA THR A 134 2.02 8.53 9.18
C THR A 134 2.87 7.37 9.69
N MET A 135 3.67 6.75 8.82
CA MET A 135 4.58 5.67 9.19
C MET A 135 5.70 6.14 10.11
N PHE A 136 6.25 7.33 9.86
CA PHE A 136 7.23 7.94 10.76
C PHE A 136 6.63 8.15 12.16
N VAL A 137 5.40 8.65 12.27
CA VAL A 137 4.76 8.83 13.59
C VAL A 137 4.48 7.48 14.27
N ALA A 138 3.86 6.54 13.55
CA ALA A 138 3.41 5.27 14.11
C ALA A 138 4.57 4.30 14.45
N VAL A 139 5.61 4.25 13.61
CA VAL A 139 6.70 3.27 13.73
C VAL A 139 8.02 3.93 14.12
N GLY A 140 8.25 5.17 13.69
CA GLY A 140 9.45 5.94 14.05
C GLY A 140 9.33 6.56 15.44
N LEU A 141 8.31 7.38 15.66
CA LEU A 141 8.16 8.27 16.82
C LEU A 141 7.56 7.55 18.04
N PHE A 142 6.57 6.68 17.84
CA PHE A 142 5.91 5.98 18.94
C PHE A 142 6.87 5.16 19.83
N PRO A 143 7.85 4.40 19.30
CA PRO A 143 8.84 3.73 20.14
C PRO A 143 9.74 4.70 20.92
N ILE A 144 10.09 5.84 20.31
CA ILE A 144 10.91 6.88 20.97
C ILE A 144 10.14 7.48 22.14
N LEU A 145 8.86 7.81 21.94
CA LEU A 145 8.01 8.33 23.01
C LEU A 145 7.81 7.31 24.15
N SER A 146 7.88 6.01 23.83
CA SER A 146 7.74 4.93 24.81
C SER A 146 9.03 4.67 25.60
N ASN A 147 10.20 4.99 25.05
CA ASN A 147 11.49 4.88 25.74
C ASN A 147 12.47 5.98 25.29
N PRO A 148 12.33 7.21 25.78
CA PRO A 148 13.10 8.35 25.27
C PRO A 148 14.61 8.25 25.50
N SER A 149 15.04 7.59 26.58
CA SER A 149 16.46 7.42 26.92
C SER A 149 17.23 6.48 25.99
N ALA A 150 16.53 5.69 25.18
CA ALA A 150 17.15 4.71 24.29
C ALA A 150 17.53 5.27 22.91
N TYR A 151 17.21 6.53 22.61
CA TYR A 151 17.37 7.11 21.27
C TYR A 151 17.98 8.51 21.32
N ASP A 152 18.89 8.79 20.39
CA ASP A 152 19.41 10.14 20.18
C ASP A 152 18.58 10.91 19.12
N TRP A 153 18.65 12.24 19.14
CA TRP A 153 18.05 13.09 18.11
C TRP A 153 18.57 12.78 16.70
N GLY A 154 19.81 12.28 16.58
CA GLY A 154 20.35 11.76 15.33
C GLY A 154 19.53 10.60 14.76
N ASP A 155 19.10 9.65 15.60
CA ASP A 155 18.27 8.52 15.19
C ASP A 155 16.88 8.98 14.71
N VAL A 156 16.31 9.96 15.41
CA VAL A 156 15.01 10.56 15.04
C VAL A 156 15.09 11.20 13.66
N ALA A 157 16.13 12.01 13.41
CA ALA A 157 16.35 12.67 12.14
C ALA A 157 16.58 11.65 11.01
N PHE A 158 17.38 10.61 11.27
CA PHE A 158 17.63 9.55 10.28
C PHE A 158 16.36 8.77 9.94
N ARG A 159 15.55 8.40 10.95
CA ARG A 159 14.24 7.75 10.73
C ARG A 159 13.29 8.65 9.94
N ALA A 160 13.23 9.95 10.27
CA ALA A 160 12.42 10.91 9.53
C ALA A 160 12.83 10.99 8.05
N LEU A 161 14.14 10.98 7.77
CA LEU A 161 14.67 10.98 6.41
C LEU A 161 14.27 9.71 5.64
N ILE A 162 14.49 8.53 6.23
CA ILE A 162 14.10 7.24 5.61
C ILE A 162 12.63 7.25 5.24
N TRP A 163 11.75 7.60 6.18
CA TRP A 163 10.30 7.58 5.95
C TRP A 163 9.83 8.66 4.97
N THR A 164 10.53 9.80 4.90
CA THR A 164 10.29 10.82 3.87
C THR A 164 10.63 10.29 2.48
N VAL A 165 11.79 9.64 2.33
CA VAL A 165 12.20 9.03 1.05
C VAL A 165 11.26 7.89 0.66
N ALA A 166 10.90 7.01 1.59
CA ALA A 166 9.94 5.93 1.36
C ALA A 166 8.55 6.46 0.97
N GLY A 167 8.05 7.48 1.66
CA GLY A 167 6.81 8.17 1.30
C GLY A 167 6.88 8.82 -0.09
N GLY A 168 8.03 9.41 -0.43
CA GLY A 168 8.33 9.95 -1.75
C GLY A 168 8.21 8.91 -2.86
N LEU A 169 8.91 7.78 -2.71
CA LEU A 169 8.89 6.65 -3.64
C LEU A 169 7.49 6.03 -3.73
N PHE A 170 6.80 5.88 -2.61
CA PHE A 170 5.42 5.38 -2.58
C PHE A 170 4.46 6.30 -3.35
N GLY A 171 4.56 7.61 -3.13
CA GLY A 171 3.75 8.59 -3.87
C GLY A 171 4.03 8.59 -5.38
N TRP A 172 5.30 8.40 -5.77
CA TRP A 172 5.70 8.27 -7.15
C TRP A 172 5.14 6.99 -7.79
N TRP A 173 5.24 5.86 -7.09
CA TRP A 173 4.67 4.58 -7.53
C TRP A 173 3.15 4.66 -7.69
N MET A 174 2.44 5.23 -6.72
CA MET A 174 0.99 5.43 -6.80
C MET A 174 0.61 6.30 -8.00
N TRP A 175 1.39 7.36 -8.26
CA TRP A 175 1.19 8.19 -9.43
C TRP A 175 1.43 7.46 -10.76
N LEU A 176 2.43 6.56 -10.83
CA LEU A 176 2.64 5.70 -12.00
C LEU A 176 1.46 4.74 -12.22
N MET A 177 0.91 4.20 -11.14
CA MET A 177 -0.25 3.30 -11.20
C MET A 177 -1.52 4.02 -11.65
N ASP A 178 -1.69 5.28 -11.27
CA ASP A 178 -2.77 6.14 -11.73
C ASP A 178 -2.62 6.54 -13.22
N ARG A 179 -1.42 6.37 -13.81
CA ARG A 179 -1.16 6.73 -15.21
C ARG A 179 -1.47 5.62 -16.20
N ARG A 180 -1.56 4.36 -15.81
CA ARG A 180 -1.78 3.25 -16.75
C ARG A 180 -3.09 3.47 -17.52
N PRO A 181 -3.06 3.64 -18.86
CA PRO A 181 -4.27 3.71 -19.64
C PRO A 181 -4.99 2.35 -19.58
N GLU A 182 -6.32 2.40 -19.51
CA GLU A 182 -7.20 1.26 -19.77
C GLU A 182 -7.14 0.84 -21.24
#